data_AF-A0A286CJA6-F1
#
_entry.id   AF-A0A286CJA6-F1
#
_cell.length_a   1.000
_cell.length_b   1.000
_cell.length_c   1.000
_cell.angle_alpha   90.00
_cell.angle_beta   90.00
_cell.angle_gamma   90.00
#
_symmetry.space_group_name_H-M   'P 1'
#
loop_
_entity.id
_entity.type
_entity.pdbx_description
1 polymer ?
#
loop_
_entity_poly.entity_id
_entity_poly.type
_entity_poly.pdbx_seq_one_letter_code
_entity_poly.pdbx_strand_id
1 'polypeptide(L)'
;MSSGIDAADVKEIQHSGPGPDVQEFHDATAAPPKLPRGARFLRKGLCAVVFLCLVASFVHVLLVFLHVAPANTVSKRYSSQINAWVFPFFEQNWRLFAPDPESVNRQILARTARTDSDGSFEVSPWFDLSAVDGSAVEHHVFPSHTAQNMLRRAWSGYVDSHGGDDGARTERAVMMRKYLTNIAADRLAAQRGGTFDFVQLRVVTLPVAAPGSSAGDRPRKPAENRLLPWWKVPRHAE
;
A
#
# COMPACT_ATOMS: atom_id res chain seq x y z
N MET A 1 50.59 -33.04 -11.61
CA MET A 1 52.04 -33.11 -11.34
C MET A 1 52.65 -34.12 -12.31
N SER A 2 53.21 -33.62 -13.40
CA SER A 2 54.26 -34.28 -14.18
C SER A 2 55.00 -33.13 -14.86
N SER A 3 56.29 -33.03 -14.56
CA SER A 3 57.21 -31.94 -14.90
C SER A 3 58.31 -32.53 -15.77
N GLY A 4 58.80 -31.77 -16.74
CA GLY A 4 59.87 -32.12 -17.67
C GLY A 4 59.95 -31.02 -18.73
N ILE A 5 60.45 -29.83 -18.38
CA ILE A 5 61.84 -29.37 -18.52
C ILE A 5 62.47 -29.83 -19.85
N ASP A 6 62.50 -28.92 -20.82
CA ASP A 6 63.27 -29.08 -22.05
C ASP A 6 64.31 -27.95 -22.15
N ALA A 7 65.46 -28.32 -22.69
CA ALA A 7 66.75 -27.67 -22.47
C ALA A 7 66.95 -26.36 -23.25
N ALA A 8 67.58 -25.38 -22.61
CA ALA A 8 68.18 -24.23 -23.27
C ALA A 8 69.67 -24.51 -23.49
N ASP A 9 70.06 -24.62 -24.76
CA ASP A 9 71.45 -24.70 -25.22
C ASP A 9 72.08 -23.30 -25.22
N VAL A 10 73.34 -23.24 -24.78
CA VAL A 10 74.13 -22.02 -24.60
C VAL A 10 74.96 -21.81 -25.87
N LYS A 11 74.91 -20.59 -26.43
CA LYS A 11 76.02 -20.12 -27.25
C LYS A 11 76.32 -18.64 -26.99
N GLU A 12 77.26 -18.46 -26.08
CA GLU A 12 78.02 -17.24 -25.86
C GLU A 12 78.96 -17.02 -27.05
N ILE A 13 78.86 -15.87 -27.71
CA ILE A 13 79.90 -15.36 -28.61
C ILE A 13 80.12 -13.90 -28.24
N GLN A 14 81.25 -13.65 -27.58
CA GLN A 14 81.80 -12.35 -27.28
C GLN A 14 82.86 -12.03 -28.33
N HIS A 15 82.80 -10.89 -29.02
CA HIS A 15 83.97 -10.21 -29.59
C HIS A 15 83.72 -8.72 -29.82
N SER A 16 84.78 -7.94 -29.54
CA SER A 16 84.90 -6.50 -29.31
C SER A 16 84.68 -5.57 -30.53
N GLY A 17 84.40 -4.28 -30.27
CA GLY A 17 84.12 -3.19 -31.25
C GLY A 17 85.34 -2.66 -32.05
N PRO A 18 85.15 -1.61 -32.88
CA PRO A 18 85.13 -0.20 -32.41
C PRO A 18 84.05 0.70 -33.09
N GLY A 19 83.68 1.83 -32.46
CA GLY A 19 82.65 2.80 -32.95
C GLY A 19 83.18 3.89 -33.89
N PRO A 20 82.56 5.09 -33.98
CA PRO A 20 81.15 5.47 -33.81
C PRO A 20 80.51 5.90 -35.15
N ASP A 21 79.18 5.85 -35.27
CA ASP A 21 78.49 6.71 -36.24
C ASP A 21 77.31 7.39 -35.55
N VAL A 22 77.36 8.72 -35.58
CA VAL A 22 76.44 9.62 -34.90
C VAL A 22 75.19 9.71 -35.77
N GLN A 23 74.04 9.26 -35.25
CA GLN A 23 72.76 9.55 -35.87
C GLN A 23 71.77 10.05 -34.82
N GLU A 24 71.15 11.16 -35.20
CA GLU A 24 70.56 12.19 -34.36
C GLU A 24 69.34 11.76 -33.51
N PHE A 25 69.17 12.49 -32.42
CA PHE A 25 68.01 12.51 -31.52
C PHE A 25 66.66 12.57 -32.25
N HIS A 26 65.76 11.67 -31.88
CA HIS A 26 64.33 12.01 -31.78
C HIS A 26 63.77 11.51 -30.45
N ASP A 27 63.68 12.45 -29.51
CA ASP A 27 62.83 12.36 -28.32
C ASP A 27 61.37 12.13 -28.76
N ALA A 28 60.79 11.01 -28.35
CA ALA A 28 59.35 10.81 -28.37
C ALA A 28 58.89 10.41 -26.97
N THR A 29 58.81 11.41 -26.08
CA THR A 29 57.96 11.32 -24.88
C THR A 29 56.52 11.12 -25.35
N ALA A 30 56.05 9.88 -25.37
CA ALA A 30 54.67 9.55 -25.70
C ALA A 30 53.74 10.09 -24.59
N ALA A 31 53.00 11.16 -24.90
CA ALA A 31 51.94 11.67 -24.03
C ALA A 31 50.82 10.62 -23.88
N PRO A 32 50.17 10.50 -22.71
CA PRO A 32 49.13 9.49 -22.50
C PRO A 32 47.93 9.75 -23.42
N PRO A 33 47.26 8.69 -23.94
CA PRO A 33 46.18 8.83 -24.90
C PRO A 33 45.00 9.61 -24.29
N LYS A 34 44.65 10.74 -24.92
CA LYS A 34 43.52 11.59 -24.51
C LYS A 34 42.22 10.86 -24.85
N LEU A 35 41.48 10.42 -23.83
CA LEU A 35 40.15 9.81 -23.98
C LEU A 35 39.22 10.65 -24.89
N PRO A 36 38.51 9.99 -25.84
CA PRO A 36 37.66 10.66 -26.81
C PRO A 36 36.58 11.47 -26.09
N ARG A 37 36.26 12.67 -26.62
CA ARG A 37 35.36 13.63 -25.97
C ARG A 37 34.00 13.01 -25.59
N GLY A 38 33.47 12.08 -26.39
CA GLY A 38 32.23 11.34 -26.10
C GLY A 38 32.29 10.47 -24.83
N ALA A 39 33.43 9.82 -24.57
CA ALA A 39 33.63 9.03 -23.34
C ALA A 39 33.68 9.91 -22.09
N ARG A 40 34.15 11.16 -22.21
CA ARG A 40 34.12 12.15 -21.11
C ARG A 40 32.71 12.65 -20.79
N PHE A 41 31.87 12.87 -21.80
CA PHE A 41 30.46 13.25 -21.58
C PHE A 41 29.65 12.08 -21.00
N LEU A 42 29.87 10.85 -21.51
CA LEU A 42 29.25 9.65 -20.97
C LEU A 42 29.65 9.40 -19.51
N ARG A 43 30.95 9.55 -19.18
CA ARG A 43 31.46 9.43 -17.81
C ARG A 43 30.90 10.51 -16.89
N LYS A 44 30.80 11.76 -17.34
CA LYS A 44 30.20 12.86 -16.55
C LYS A 44 28.70 12.62 -16.31
N GLY A 45 27.97 12.17 -17.33
CA GLY A 45 26.56 11.79 -17.20
C GLY A 45 26.38 10.64 -16.21
N LEU A 46 27.21 9.60 -16.31
CA LEU A 46 27.21 8.49 -15.36
C LEU A 46 27.53 8.95 -13.94
N CYS A 47 28.56 9.79 -13.74
CA CYS A 47 28.88 10.35 -12.42
C CYS A 47 27.71 11.18 -11.85
N ALA A 48 27.00 11.95 -12.67
CA ALA A 48 25.84 12.71 -12.22
C ALA A 48 24.68 11.81 -11.81
N VAL A 49 24.41 10.75 -12.57
CA VAL A 49 23.38 9.75 -12.22
C VAL A 49 23.75 9.03 -10.92
N VAL A 50 24.99 8.57 -10.78
CA VAL A 50 25.47 7.92 -9.55
C VAL A 50 25.34 8.86 -8.35
N PHE A 51 25.73 10.12 -8.50
CA PHE A 51 25.58 11.12 -7.45
C PHE A 51 24.11 11.32 -7.06
N LEU A 52 23.20 11.44 -8.04
CA LEU A 52 21.77 11.57 -7.78
C LEU A 52 21.21 10.35 -7.04
N CYS A 53 21.60 9.13 -7.45
CA CYS A 53 21.20 7.91 -6.77
C CYS A 53 21.70 7.88 -5.32
N LEU A 54 22.95 8.26 -5.06
CA LEU A 54 23.51 8.33 -3.71
C LEU A 54 22.73 9.32 -2.83
N VAL A 55 22.41 10.50 -3.35
CA VAL A 55 21.60 11.49 -2.63
C VAL A 55 20.21 10.95 -2.34
N ALA A 56 19.54 10.33 -3.32
CA ALA A 56 18.22 9.74 -3.14
C ALA A 56 18.22 8.62 -2.10
N SER A 57 19.23 7.73 -2.13
CA SER A 57 19.40 6.67 -1.13
C SER A 57 19.64 7.24 0.26
N PHE A 58 20.48 8.27 0.40
CA PHE A 58 20.72 8.93 1.68
C PHE A 58 19.43 9.56 2.24
N VAL A 59 18.68 10.29 1.42
CA VAL A 59 17.39 10.88 1.80
C VAL A 59 16.40 9.78 2.20
N HIS A 60 16.33 8.69 1.45
CA HIS A 60 15.45 7.57 1.78
C HIS A 60 15.78 6.97 3.16
N VAL A 61 17.05 6.65 3.43
CA VAL A 61 17.49 6.11 4.73
C VAL A 61 17.18 7.08 5.86
N LEU A 62 17.41 8.37 5.67
CA LEU A 62 17.08 9.39 6.67
C LEU A 62 15.57 9.44 6.97
N LEU A 63 14.72 9.42 5.95
CA LEU A 63 13.26 9.46 6.13
C LEU A 63 12.73 8.19 6.79
N VAL A 64 13.23 7.02 6.42
CA VAL A 64 12.89 5.75 7.07
C VAL A 64 13.36 5.74 8.53
N PHE A 65 14.57 6.23 8.81
CA PHE A 65 15.06 6.38 10.18
C PHE A 65 14.14 7.29 11.00
N LEU A 66 13.76 8.47 10.48
CA LEU A 66 12.86 9.40 11.16
C LEU A 66 11.44 8.82 11.37
N HIS A 67 11.02 7.90 10.52
CA HIS A 67 9.74 7.20 10.64
C HIS A 67 9.75 6.14 11.75
N VAL A 68 10.84 5.38 11.89
CA VAL A 68 10.97 4.27 12.86
C VAL A 68 11.53 4.73 14.21
N ALA A 69 12.28 5.83 14.25
CA ALA A 69 12.87 6.36 15.47
C ALA A 69 11.80 6.81 16.49
N PRO A 70 12.14 6.82 17.80
CA PRO A 70 11.27 7.40 18.82
C PRO A 70 10.84 8.83 18.50
N ALA A 71 9.63 9.21 18.96
CA ALA A 71 9.01 10.48 18.63
C ALA A 71 9.89 11.68 19.01
N ASN A 72 10.36 12.41 18.01
CA ASN A 72 11.18 13.62 18.14
C ASN A 72 10.50 14.83 17.48
N THR A 73 11.02 16.04 17.75
CA THR A 73 10.43 17.30 17.26
C THR A 73 10.41 17.40 15.74
N VAL A 74 11.43 16.87 15.06
CA VAL A 74 11.54 16.86 13.60
C VAL A 74 10.50 15.92 12.99
N SER A 75 10.42 14.67 13.45
CA SER A 75 9.44 13.69 12.97
C SER A 75 8.00 14.15 13.20
N LYS A 76 7.72 14.84 14.33
CA LYS A 76 6.39 15.42 14.58
C LYS A 76 6.05 16.54 13.59
N ARG A 77 6.98 17.49 13.41
CA ARG A 77 6.77 18.67 12.55
C ARG A 77 6.63 18.30 11.07
N TYR A 78 7.39 17.32 10.59
CA TYR A 78 7.41 16.90 9.19
C TYR A 78 6.72 15.55 8.95
N SER A 79 5.83 15.14 9.86
CA SER A 79 5.15 13.84 9.82
C SER A 79 4.43 13.59 8.50
N SER A 80 3.75 14.60 7.95
CA SER A 80 3.04 14.49 6.69
C SER A 80 3.97 14.15 5.51
N GLN A 81 5.12 14.82 5.42
CA GLN A 81 6.11 14.63 4.34
C GLN A 81 6.82 13.28 4.46
N ILE A 82 7.21 12.92 5.69
CA ILE A 82 7.83 11.61 5.97
C ILE A 82 6.85 10.49 5.59
N ASN A 83 5.59 10.60 6.02
CA ASN A 83 4.55 9.62 5.74
C ASN A 83 4.23 9.52 4.24
N ALA A 84 4.20 10.66 3.52
CA ALA A 84 3.99 10.67 2.07
C ALA A 84 5.11 9.98 1.28
N TRP A 85 6.35 10.00 1.79
CA TRP A 85 7.47 9.28 1.17
C TRP A 85 7.49 7.78 1.53
N VAL A 86 7.18 7.44 2.78
CA VAL A 86 7.31 6.07 3.29
C VAL A 86 6.12 5.19 2.90
N PHE A 87 4.89 5.65 3.12
CA PHE A 87 3.69 4.80 2.97
C PHE A 87 3.36 4.32 1.55
N PRO A 88 3.81 4.94 0.43
CA PRO A 88 3.63 4.34 -0.90
C PRO A 88 4.40 3.02 -1.10
N PHE A 89 5.51 2.83 -0.37
CA PHE A 89 6.43 1.70 -0.58
C PHE A 89 6.54 0.78 0.63
N PHE A 90 6.35 1.31 1.84
CA PHE A 90 6.53 0.58 3.10
C PHE A 90 5.34 0.82 4.03
N GLU A 91 4.30 0.01 3.88
CA GLU A 91 3.21 -0.06 4.85
C GLU A 91 3.59 -1.02 5.98
N GLN A 92 3.89 -0.49 7.17
CA GLN A 92 4.22 -1.30 8.35
C GLN A 92 2.94 -1.80 9.03
N ASN A 93 2.46 -2.97 8.62
CA ASN A 93 1.30 -3.61 9.25
C ASN A 93 1.72 -4.76 10.17
N TRP A 94 1.93 -4.47 11.45
CA TRP A 94 2.31 -5.45 12.47
C TRP A 94 1.15 -6.36 12.94
N ARG A 95 -0.06 -6.18 12.39
CA ARG A 95 -1.25 -6.98 12.75
C ARG A 95 -1.15 -8.45 12.34
N LEU A 96 -0.08 -8.87 11.64
CA LEU A 96 0.15 -10.27 11.28
C LEU A 96 0.57 -11.14 12.48
N PHE A 97 1.26 -10.56 13.47
CA PHE A 97 1.83 -11.33 14.60
C PHE A 97 1.08 -11.18 15.93
N ALA A 98 0.29 -10.12 16.06
CA ALA A 98 -0.60 -9.91 17.19
C ALA A 98 -1.80 -9.08 16.71
N PRO A 99 -2.73 -9.67 15.94
CA PRO A 99 -3.97 -8.96 15.63
C PRO A 99 -4.68 -8.69 16.96
N ASP A 100 -4.98 -7.42 17.24
CA ASP A 100 -5.93 -7.11 18.30
C ASP A 100 -7.25 -7.78 17.91
N PRO A 101 -7.74 -8.76 18.70
CA PRO A 101 -9.00 -9.40 18.40
C PRO A 101 -10.08 -8.34 18.44
N GLU A 102 -10.95 -8.37 17.42
CA GLU A 102 -12.04 -7.42 17.33
C GLU A 102 -12.99 -7.63 18.52
N SER A 103 -12.96 -6.70 19.47
CA SER A 103 -13.72 -6.77 20.72
C SER A 103 -15.17 -6.30 20.57
N VAL A 104 -15.63 -6.09 19.34
CA VAL A 104 -16.96 -5.58 19.01
C VAL A 104 -17.57 -6.33 17.83
N ASN A 105 -18.87 -6.58 17.89
CA ASN A 105 -19.69 -7.02 16.76
C ASN A 105 -20.33 -5.79 16.11
N ARG A 106 -20.28 -5.70 14.77
CA ARG A 106 -20.89 -4.59 14.03
C ARG A 106 -22.06 -5.08 13.18
N GLN A 107 -23.24 -4.59 13.52
CA GLN A 107 -24.44 -4.79 12.72
C GLN A 107 -24.54 -3.66 11.71
N ILE A 108 -24.48 -4.00 10.42
CA ILE A 108 -24.57 -3.02 9.33
C ILE A 108 -25.93 -3.18 8.70
N LEU A 109 -26.80 -2.25 9.04
CA LEU A 109 -28.16 -2.14 8.53
C LEU A 109 -28.15 -1.25 7.29
N ALA A 110 -28.97 -1.59 6.30
CA ALA A 110 -29.16 -0.78 5.11
C ALA A 110 -30.64 -0.62 4.79
N ARG A 111 -30.99 0.52 4.19
CA ARG A 111 -32.32 0.77 3.62
C ARG A 111 -32.19 1.53 2.31
N THR A 112 -33.20 1.43 1.48
CA THR A 112 -33.25 2.09 0.18
C THR A 112 -34.25 3.23 0.19
N ALA A 113 -34.09 4.15 -0.75
CA ALA A 113 -35.14 5.08 -1.12
C ALA A 113 -35.29 5.12 -2.65
N ARG A 114 -36.54 5.22 -3.10
CA ARG A 114 -36.90 5.48 -4.50
C ARG A 114 -37.59 6.83 -4.59
N THR A 115 -37.31 7.57 -5.65
CA THR A 115 -38.05 8.79 -5.98
C THR A 115 -39.19 8.41 -6.90
N ASP A 116 -40.44 8.65 -6.49
CA ASP A 116 -41.60 8.45 -7.35
C ASP A 116 -41.75 9.63 -8.33
N SER A 117 -42.56 9.44 -9.36
CA SER A 117 -42.90 10.40 -10.42
C SER A 117 -43.47 11.72 -9.91
N ASP A 118 -44.09 11.72 -8.73
CA ASP A 118 -44.61 12.90 -8.03
C ASP A 118 -43.54 13.63 -7.20
N GLY A 119 -42.30 13.11 -7.15
CA GLY A 119 -41.19 13.64 -6.36
C GLY A 119 -41.19 13.18 -4.90
N SER A 120 -42.11 12.31 -4.49
CA SER A 120 -42.13 11.72 -3.16
C SER A 120 -41.03 10.65 -3.00
N PHE A 121 -40.58 10.44 -1.76
CA PHE A 121 -39.59 9.41 -1.43
C PHE A 121 -40.25 8.22 -0.75
N GLU A 122 -40.22 7.06 -1.41
CA GLU A 122 -40.58 5.79 -0.79
C GLU A 122 -39.34 5.20 -0.11
N VAL A 123 -39.36 5.12 1.22
CA VAL A 123 -38.23 4.63 2.03
C VAL A 123 -38.51 3.22 2.53
N SER A 124 -37.60 2.29 2.27
CA SER A 124 -37.74 0.91 2.74
C SER A 124 -37.51 0.79 4.25
N PRO A 125 -38.02 -0.29 4.88
CA PRO A 125 -37.55 -0.72 6.20
C PRO A 125 -36.04 -1.01 6.19
N TRP A 126 -35.43 -0.97 7.39
CA TRP A 126 -34.06 -1.43 7.59
C TRP A 126 -33.93 -2.93 7.30
N PHE A 127 -32.81 -3.31 6.69
CA PHE A 127 -32.42 -4.67 6.39
C PHE A 127 -31.01 -4.92 6.92
N ASP A 128 -30.76 -6.08 7.53
CA ASP A 128 -29.46 -6.41 8.13
C ASP A 128 -28.53 -7.09 7.12
N LEU A 129 -27.55 -6.35 6.61
CA LEU A 129 -26.55 -6.89 5.69
C LEU A 129 -25.57 -7.83 6.39
N SER A 130 -25.28 -7.59 7.67
CA SER A 130 -24.38 -8.43 8.46
C SER A 130 -25.01 -9.78 8.75
N ALA A 131 -26.34 -9.86 8.91
CA ALA A 131 -27.05 -11.13 9.13
C ALA A 131 -26.96 -12.06 7.91
N VAL A 132 -27.02 -11.51 6.69
CA VAL A 132 -26.85 -12.29 5.45
C VAL A 132 -25.46 -12.92 5.41
N ASP A 133 -24.42 -12.13 5.62
CA ASP A 133 -23.03 -12.61 5.69
C ASP A 133 -22.84 -13.64 6.81
N GLY A 134 -23.43 -13.38 7.98
CA GLY A 134 -23.39 -14.29 9.13
C GLY A 134 -23.96 -15.67 8.79
N SER A 135 -25.14 -15.72 8.19
CA SER A 135 -25.80 -16.99 7.80
C SER A 135 -25.01 -17.79 6.75
N ALA A 136 -24.26 -17.11 5.88
CA ALA A 136 -23.40 -17.75 4.89
C ALA A 136 -22.08 -18.28 5.48
N VAL A 137 -21.76 -17.89 6.72
CA VAL A 137 -20.59 -18.34 7.47
C VAL A 137 -20.95 -19.41 8.50
N GLU A 138 -22.08 -19.24 9.16
CA GLU A 138 -22.55 -20.13 10.22
C GLU A 138 -22.74 -21.56 9.70
N HIS A 139 -22.26 -22.55 10.47
CA HIS A 139 -22.31 -23.98 10.14
C HIS A 139 -21.62 -24.42 8.83
N HIS A 140 -20.83 -23.55 8.18
CA HIS A 140 -20.07 -23.89 6.98
C HIS A 140 -18.61 -24.23 7.31
N VAL A 141 -18.12 -25.39 6.85
CA VAL A 141 -16.74 -25.85 7.10
C VAL A 141 -15.70 -24.99 6.35
N PHE A 142 -16.06 -24.52 5.15
CA PHE A 142 -15.21 -23.68 4.31
C PHE A 142 -15.98 -22.45 3.82
N PRO A 143 -16.28 -21.48 4.71
CA PRO A 143 -17.06 -20.33 4.32
C PRO A 143 -16.27 -19.42 3.38
N SER A 144 -16.97 -18.75 2.47
CA SER A 144 -16.31 -17.84 1.53
C SER A 144 -15.68 -16.64 2.25
N HIS A 145 -14.48 -16.25 1.83
CA HIS A 145 -13.86 -15.03 2.36
C HIS A 145 -14.67 -13.76 2.06
N THR A 146 -15.48 -13.78 1.00
CA THR A 146 -16.39 -12.68 0.66
C THR A 146 -17.44 -12.49 1.75
N ALA A 147 -18.13 -13.57 2.15
CA ALA A 147 -19.11 -13.52 3.24
C ALA A 147 -18.46 -13.15 4.58
N GLN A 148 -17.25 -13.65 4.86
CA GLN A 148 -16.56 -13.36 6.13
C GLN A 148 -16.02 -11.92 6.24
N ASN A 149 -15.52 -11.36 5.13
CA ASN A 149 -14.61 -10.21 5.23
C ASN A 149 -15.01 -9.01 4.39
N MET A 150 -15.80 -9.16 3.32
CA MET A 150 -15.98 -8.07 2.35
C MET A 150 -16.63 -6.84 3.00
N LEU A 151 -17.78 -7.02 3.65
CA LEU A 151 -18.50 -5.92 4.29
C LEU A 151 -17.74 -5.33 5.48
N ARG A 152 -17.15 -6.20 6.30
CA ARG A 152 -16.32 -5.80 7.44
C ARG A 152 -15.14 -4.93 6.99
N ARG A 153 -14.41 -5.36 5.94
CA ARG A 153 -13.27 -4.61 5.39
C ARG A 153 -13.70 -3.30 4.73
N ALA A 154 -14.83 -3.29 4.01
CA ALA A 154 -15.38 -2.07 3.43
C ALA A 154 -15.71 -1.04 4.52
N TRP A 155 -16.32 -1.48 5.62
CA TRP A 155 -16.59 -0.63 6.77
C TRP A 155 -15.30 -0.13 7.44
N SER A 156 -14.34 -1.01 7.74
CA SER A 156 -13.06 -0.61 8.34
C SER A 156 -12.33 0.43 7.47
N GLY A 157 -12.26 0.20 6.17
CA GLY A 157 -11.66 1.18 5.25
C GLY A 157 -12.41 2.51 5.25
N TYR A 158 -13.74 2.48 5.32
CA TYR A 158 -14.57 3.70 5.36
C TYR A 158 -14.24 4.52 6.61
N VAL A 159 -14.21 3.89 7.78
CA VAL A 159 -13.84 4.52 9.06
C VAL A 159 -12.41 5.06 9.00
N ASP A 160 -11.45 4.28 8.46
CA ASP A 160 -10.05 4.74 8.35
C ASP A 160 -9.88 5.96 7.43
N SER A 161 -10.80 6.18 6.49
CA SER A 161 -10.72 7.29 5.52
C SER A 161 -11.57 8.51 5.89
N HIS A 162 -12.61 8.36 6.71
CA HIS A 162 -13.52 9.44 7.10
C HIS A 162 -13.41 9.80 8.59
N GLY A 163 -12.83 8.93 9.42
CA GLY A 163 -12.76 9.14 10.87
C GLY A 163 -14.15 9.24 11.50
N GLY A 164 -14.36 10.25 12.35
CA GLY A 164 -15.64 10.52 13.00
C GLY A 164 -16.60 11.41 12.21
N ASP A 165 -16.16 11.99 11.09
CA ASP A 165 -17.05 12.68 10.15
C ASP A 165 -17.41 11.75 8.98
N ASP A 166 -18.45 12.08 8.21
CA ASP A 166 -18.86 11.30 7.02
C ASP A 166 -18.45 12.00 5.71
N GLY A 167 -17.50 12.95 5.78
CA GLY A 167 -17.07 13.78 4.67
C GLY A 167 -15.95 13.14 3.85
N ALA A 168 -16.16 12.94 2.56
CA ALA A 168 -15.14 12.40 1.67
C ALA A 168 -14.16 13.50 1.21
N ARG A 169 -13.14 13.79 2.04
CA ARG A 169 -12.17 14.88 1.78
C ARG A 169 -10.97 14.49 0.91
N THR A 170 -10.78 13.19 0.67
CA THR A 170 -9.65 12.64 -0.11
C THR A 170 -10.15 11.70 -1.18
N GLU A 171 -9.35 11.47 -2.22
CA GLU A 171 -9.66 10.47 -3.27
C GLU A 171 -9.88 9.07 -2.67
N ARG A 172 -9.06 8.69 -1.69
CA ARG A 172 -9.22 7.44 -0.93
C ARG A 172 -10.57 7.37 -0.22
N ALA A 173 -11.02 8.45 0.41
CA ALA A 173 -12.32 8.52 1.06
C ALA A 173 -13.47 8.39 0.05
N VAL A 174 -13.39 9.08 -1.09
CA VAL A 174 -14.38 8.95 -2.18
C VAL A 174 -14.46 7.51 -2.69
N MET A 175 -13.31 6.89 -2.95
CA MET A 175 -13.21 5.50 -3.40
C MET A 175 -13.82 4.54 -2.37
N MET A 176 -13.50 4.71 -1.09
CA MET A 176 -13.94 3.80 -0.05
C MET A 176 -15.44 3.95 0.26
N ARG A 177 -15.98 5.17 0.21
CA ARG A 177 -17.43 5.40 0.23
C ARG A 177 -18.11 4.67 -0.92
N LYS A 178 -17.59 4.81 -2.16
CA LYS A 178 -18.14 4.14 -3.34
C LYS A 178 -18.10 2.61 -3.18
N TYR A 179 -16.98 2.07 -2.68
CA TYR A 179 -16.83 0.65 -2.42
C TYR A 179 -17.87 0.12 -1.43
N LEU A 180 -18.04 0.78 -0.28
CA LEU A 180 -19.05 0.41 0.72
C LEU A 180 -20.49 0.54 0.17
N THR A 181 -20.76 1.61 -0.58
CA THR A 181 -22.07 1.85 -1.21
C THR A 181 -22.42 0.73 -2.19
N ASN A 182 -21.48 0.35 -3.06
CA ASN A 182 -21.68 -0.70 -4.06
C ASN A 182 -21.96 -2.05 -3.41
N ILE A 183 -21.19 -2.43 -2.37
CA ILE A 183 -21.44 -3.69 -1.64
C ILE A 183 -22.84 -3.71 -1.04
N ALA A 184 -23.27 -2.60 -0.43
CA ALA A 184 -24.59 -2.50 0.16
C ALA A 184 -25.69 -2.58 -0.90
N ALA A 185 -25.50 -1.89 -2.03
CA ALA A 185 -26.43 -1.90 -3.15
C ALA A 185 -26.55 -3.30 -3.78
N ASP A 186 -25.43 -3.95 -4.11
CA ASP A 186 -25.40 -5.29 -4.72
C ASP A 186 -26.15 -6.30 -3.85
N ARG A 187 -25.95 -6.25 -2.53
CA ARG A 187 -26.61 -7.16 -1.58
C ARG A 187 -28.08 -6.86 -1.38
N LEU A 188 -28.46 -5.58 -1.34
CA LEU A 188 -29.86 -5.18 -1.29
C LEU A 188 -30.60 -5.61 -2.56
N ALA A 189 -29.98 -5.44 -3.73
CA ALA A 189 -30.53 -5.87 -5.00
C ALA A 189 -30.72 -7.39 -5.04
N ALA A 190 -29.73 -8.16 -4.56
CA ALA A 190 -29.83 -9.62 -4.49
C ALA A 190 -30.93 -10.13 -3.54
N GLN A 191 -31.25 -9.39 -2.47
CA GLN A 191 -32.20 -9.83 -1.44
C GLN A 191 -33.63 -9.32 -1.66
N ARG A 192 -33.81 -8.06 -2.07
CA ARG A 192 -35.13 -7.44 -2.23
C ARG A 192 -35.59 -7.39 -3.69
N GLY A 193 -34.66 -7.50 -4.64
CA GLY A 193 -34.93 -7.19 -6.04
C GLY A 193 -35.31 -5.72 -6.27
N GLY A 194 -35.53 -5.36 -7.54
CA GLY A 194 -35.99 -4.04 -7.95
C GLY A 194 -34.92 -2.94 -7.91
N THR A 195 -35.30 -1.77 -8.42
CA THR A 195 -34.42 -0.60 -8.53
C THR A 195 -34.66 0.40 -7.40
N PHE A 196 -33.60 1.06 -6.96
CA PHE A 196 -33.64 2.14 -5.98
C PHE A 196 -32.63 3.22 -6.37
N ASP A 197 -32.92 4.46 -6.00
CA ASP A 197 -32.07 5.60 -6.39
C ASP A 197 -31.04 5.91 -5.30
N PHE A 198 -31.35 5.58 -4.04
CA PHE A 198 -30.49 5.88 -2.89
C PHE A 198 -30.40 4.72 -1.91
N VAL A 199 -29.26 4.65 -1.22
CA VAL A 199 -29.02 3.75 -0.09
C VAL A 199 -28.58 4.57 1.12
N GLN A 200 -29.05 4.16 2.29
CA GLN A 200 -28.57 4.65 3.58
C GLN A 200 -28.13 3.47 4.43
N LEU A 201 -27.01 3.63 5.12
CA LEU A 201 -26.51 2.65 6.07
C LEU A 201 -26.59 3.17 7.50
N ARG A 202 -26.77 2.24 8.43
CA ARG A 202 -26.65 2.46 9.86
C ARG A 202 -25.79 1.35 10.45
N VAL A 203 -24.75 1.73 11.18
CA VAL A 203 -23.83 0.79 11.82
C VAL A 203 -24.02 0.84 13.33
N VAL A 204 -24.37 -0.30 13.91
CA VAL A 204 -24.52 -0.47 15.36
C VAL A 204 -23.37 -1.34 15.85
N THR A 205 -22.52 -0.77 16.70
CA THR A 205 -21.35 -1.44 17.26
C THR A 205 -21.69 -1.94 18.67
N LEU A 206 -21.66 -3.25 18.87
CA LEU A 206 -21.97 -3.92 20.12
C LEU A 206 -20.70 -4.54 20.69
N PRO A 207 -20.35 -4.34 21.98
CA PRO A 207 -19.23 -5.04 22.59
C PRO A 207 -19.39 -6.57 22.49
N VAL A 208 -18.31 -7.31 22.28
CA VAL A 208 -18.27 -8.78 22.40
C VAL A 208 -18.31 -9.16 23.88
N ALA A 209 -19.01 -10.25 24.20
CA ALA A 209 -19.12 -10.71 25.58
C ALA A 209 -17.78 -11.29 26.04
N ALA A 210 -17.38 -11.00 27.28
CA ALA A 210 -16.29 -11.75 27.90
C ALA A 210 -16.70 -13.24 28.05
N PRO A 211 -15.78 -14.20 27.84
CA PRO A 211 -16.04 -15.61 28.08
C PRO A 211 -16.56 -15.84 29.51
N GLY A 212 -17.61 -16.66 29.66
CA GLY A 212 -18.21 -16.97 30.96
C GLY A 212 -19.20 -15.92 31.51
N SER A 213 -19.39 -14.80 30.80
CA SER A 213 -20.54 -13.92 31.07
C SER A 213 -21.81 -14.71 30.81
N SER A 214 -22.66 -14.88 31.82
CA SER A 214 -24.04 -15.30 31.60
C SER A 214 -24.65 -14.37 30.55
N ALA A 215 -25.41 -14.91 29.59
CA ALA A 215 -26.24 -14.12 28.70
C ALA A 215 -27.37 -13.48 29.53
N GLY A 216 -27.00 -12.57 30.43
CA GLY A 216 -27.88 -11.98 31.43
C GLY A 216 -28.65 -10.84 30.80
N ASP A 217 -29.89 -11.12 30.42
CA ASP A 217 -31.14 -10.37 30.66
C ASP A 217 -31.22 -8.84 30.44
N ARG A 218 -30.15 -8.18 30.01
CA ARG A 218 -30.15 -6.78 29.60
C ARG A 218 -29.58 -6.62 28.20
N PRO A 219 -30.29 -5.92 27.29
CA PRO A 219 -29.75 -5.57 25.99
C PRO A 219 -28.42 -4.82 26.18
N ARG A 220 -27.37 -5.32 25.53
CA ARG A 220 -26.07 -4.67 25.58
C ARG A 220 -26.17 -3.30 24.93
N LYS A 221 -25.81 -2.24 25.66
CA LYS A 221 -25.83 -0.88 25.12
C LYS A 221 -24.82 -0.79 23.96
N PRO A 222 -25.22 -0.28 22.78
CA PRO A 222 -24.28 -0.05 21.69
C PRO A 222 -23.16 0.89 22.14
N ALA A 223 -21.92 0.51 21.85
CA ALA A 223 -20.76 1.38 22.02
C ALA A 223 -20.81 2.54 21.02
N GLU A 224 -21.38 2.29 19.84
CA GLU A 224 -21.59 3.28 18.78
C GLU A 224 -22.86 2.96 17.99
N ASN A 225 -23.54 4.00 17.52
CA ASN A 225 -24.67 3.89 16.61
C ASN A 225 -24.57 5.02 15.57
N ARG A 226 -23.94 4.71 14.44
CA ARG A 226 -23.59 5.68 13.40
C ARG A 226 -24.55 5.56 12.23
N LEU A 227 -25.26 6.65 11.94
CA LEU A 227 -26.14 6.77 10.79
C LEU A 227 -25.41 7.53 9.68
N LEU A 228 -25.21 6.89 8.54
CA LEU A 228 -24.51 7.50 7.41
C LEU A 228 -25.47 8.36 6.57
N PRO A 229 -24.95 9.34 5.81
CA PRO A 229 -25.76 10.12 4.90
C PRO A 229 -26.32 9.24 3.76
N TRP A 230 -27.37 9.72 3.11
CA TRP A 230 -27.90 9.09 1.91
C TRP A 230 -26.89 9.18 0.77
N TRP A 231 -26.67 8.06 0.09
CA TRP A 231 -25.81 7.98 -1.09
C TRP A 231 -26.61 7.56 -2.30
N LYS A 232 -26.40 8.28 -3.40
CA LYS A 232 -26.98 7.94 -4.69
C LYS A 232 -26.30 6.69 -5.24
N VAL A 233 -27.09 5.72 -5.67
CA VAL A 233 -26.59 4.49 -6.27
C VAL A 233 -26.76 4.60 -7.79
N PRO A 234 -25.74 4.24 -8.60
CA PRO A 234 -25.95 4.13 -10.04
C PRO A 234 -27.01 3.06 -10.29
N ARG A 235 -27.96 3.33 -11.20
CA ARG A 235 -28.90 2.29 -11.63
C ARG A 235 -28.08 1.14 -12.20
N HIS A 236 -28.17 -0.04 -11.58
CA HIS A 236 -27.61 -1.25 -12.18
C HIS A 236 -28.34 -1.43 -13.51
N ALA A 237 -27.60 -1.37 -14.62
CA ALA A 237 -28.14 -1.76 -15.91
C ALA A 237 -28.51 -3.25 -15.81
N GLU A 238 -29.76 -3.57 -16.14
CA GLU A 238 -30.25 -4.95 -16.27
C GLU A 238 -29.42 -5.75 -17.28
#